data_AF-A0A815MD19-F1
#
_entry.id   AF-A0A815MD19-F1
#
_cell.length_a   1.000
_cell.length_b   1.000
_cell.length_c   1.000
_cell.angle_alpha   90.00
_cell.angle_beta   90.00
_cell.angle_gamma   90.00
#
_symmetry.space_group_name_H-M   'P 1'
#
loop_
_entity.id
_entity.type
_entity.pdbx_description
1 polymer ?
#
loop_
_entity_poly.entity_id
_entity_poly.type
_entity_poly.pdbx_seq_one_letter_code
_entity_poly.pdbx_strand_id
1 'polypeptide(L)'
;MQRYQSLLFDDKIFNLSNNIFWQMGVNSIQIEISITYFGIELEEFNRIISLLLTTLPTPYKTEVHQRDWLTFVYLNSDIGDLNGDHRQLLLDNVTYPTHYSKAKHLFYDQPISNHSLDQLIDRLTLGNGQISLLFSPWDGYLRTISVHATGFPHRHFKFGIQFMVSWNDTQHEEQHMSWLNQVYLTIYNDSTKHSYINYIDRDVPNWMNVYYHTHVQQLINIKHSYDKNNRFYFEKTIESIGVNSHPFLSVHFRKRFVAIVGD
;
A
#
# COMPACT_ATOMS: atom_id res chain seq x y z
N MET A 1 -13.92 -11.73 -7.79
CA MET A 1 -13.62 -10.84 -6.64
C MET A 1 -14.42 -11.13 -5.38
N GLN A 2 -15.75 -11.30 -5.44
CA GLN A 2 -16.58 -11.51 -4.24
C GLN A 2 -16.09 -12.65 -3.31
N ARG A 3 -15.79 -13.83 -3.86
CA ARG A 3 -15.22 -14.97 -3.09
C ARG A 3 -13.79 -14.75 -2.57
N TYR A 4 -13.05 -13.82 -3.18
CA TYR A 4 -11.71 -13.49 -2.71
C TYR A 4 -11.77 -12.48 -1.56
N GLN A 5 -12.70 -11.52 -1.65
CA GLN A 5 -12.94 -10.57 -0.58
C GLN A 5 -13.40 -11.26 0.71
N SER A 6 -14.15 -12.37 0.65
CA SER A 6 -14.54 -13.08 1.87
C SER A 6 -13.36 -13.55 2.72
N LEU A 7 -12.16 -13.74 2.13
CA LEU A 7 -10.95 -13.99 2.94
C LEU A 7 -10.59 -12.83 3.86
N LEU A 8 -10.78 -11.60 3.40
CA LEU A 8 -10.49 -10.37 4.16
C LEU A 8 -11.42 -10.19 5.36
N PHE A 9 -12.43 -11.05 5.51
CA PHE A 9 -13.41 -11.03 6.59
C PHE A 9 -13.55 -12.37 7.32
N ASP A 10 -12.82 -13.41 6.91
CA ASP A 10 -12.87 -14.69 7.61
C ASP A 10 -11.99 -14.60 8.87
N ASP A 11 -12.66 -14.39 10.01
CA ASP A 11 -11.98 -14.31 11.31
C ASP A 11 -11.19 -15.57 11.65
N LYS A 12 -11.48 -16.73 11.01
CA LYS A 12 -10.63 -17.91 11.16
C LYS A 12 -9.25 -17.60 10.62
N ILE A 13 -9.14 -16.99 9.44
CA ILE A 13 -7.87 -16.69 8.76
C ILE A 13 -7.02 -15.70 9.56
N PHE A 14 -7.62 -14.62 10.09
CA PHE A 14 -6.86 -13.62 10.87
C PHE A 14 -6.38 -14.12 12.23
N ASN A 15 -7.06 -15.12 12.80
CA ASN A 15 -6.71 -15.69 14.10
C ASN A 15 -6.04 -17.07 13.98
N LEU A 16 -5.74 -17.53 12.76
CA LEU A 16 -5.14 -18.85 12.50
C LEU A 16 -3.77 -19.00 13.17
N SER A 17 -2.94 -17.97 13.05
CA SER A 17 -1.56 -17.94 13.54
C SER A 17 -0.99 -16.51 13.43
N ASN A 18 -0.05 -16.17 14.32
CA ASN A 18 0.77 -14.96 14.17
C ASN A 18 1.98 -15.19 13.24
N ASN A 19 2.18 -16.42 12.75
CA ASN A 19 3.27 -16.78 11.85
C ASN A 19 2.90 -16.64 10.37
N ILE A 20 1.73 -16.09 10.03
CA ILE A 20 1.30 -15.94 8.63
C ILE A 20 1.15 -14.46 8.27
N PHE A 21 1.64 -14.12 7.09
CA PHE A 21 1.27 -12.92 6.36
C PHE A 21 0.76 -13.33 4.97
N TRP A 22 -0.25 -12.64 4.47
CA TRP A 22 -0.74 -12.88 3.11
C TRP A 22 -1.16 -11.57 2.46
N GLN A 23 -1.12 -11.53 1.14
CA GLN A 23 -1.62 -10.40 0.35
C GLN A 23 -2.33 -10.92 -0.89
N MET A 24 -3.24 -10.11 -1.42
CA MET A 24 -3.88 -10.37 -2.70
C MET A 24 -3.55 -9.23 -3.66
N GLY A 25 -2.79 -9.55 -4.71
CA GLY A 25 -2.53 -8.67 -5.84
C GLY A 25 -3.63 -8.82 -6.90
N VAL A 26 -4.12 -7.70 -7.42
CA VAL A 26 -5.14 -7.67 -8.48
C VAL A 26 -4.70 -6.70 -9.56
N ASN A 27 -4.67 -7.17 -10.81
CA ASN A 27 -4.44 -6.34 -11.99
C ASN A 27 -5.41 -6.74 -13.11
N SER A 28 -5.21 -6.22 -14.33
CA SER A 28 -6.12 -6.49 -15.46
C SER A 28 -6.06 -7.93 -16.00
N ILE A 29 -5.06 -8.72 -15.60
CA ILE A 29 -4.76 -10.04 -16.15
C ILE A 29 -5.02 -11.14 -15.13
N GLN A 30 -4.68 -10.90 -13.86
CA GLN A 30 -4.73 -11.92 -12.83
C GLN A 30 -5.06 -11.40 -11.44
N ILE A 31 -5.50 -12.34 -10.61
CA ILE A 31 -5.53 -12.22 -9.15
C ILE A 31 -4.47 -13.19 -8.63
N GLU A 32 -3.53 -12.68 -7.84
CA GLU A 32 -2.48 -13.46 -7.20
C GLU A 32 -2.66 -13.39 -5.68
N ILE A 33 -2.54 -14.52 -5.00
CA ILE A 33 -2.53 -14.57 -3.54
C ILE A 33 -1.19 -15.12 -3.10
N SER A 34 -0.45 -14.27 -2.41
CA SER A 34 0.88 -14.58 -1.90
C SER A 34 0.78 -14.78 -0.39
N ILE A 35 1.24 -15.93 0.08
CA ILE A 35 1.20 -16.32 1.49
C ILE A 35 2.62 -16.61 1.94
N THR A 36 3.01 -15.98 3.04
CA THR A 36 4.27 -16.23 3.71
C THR A 36 4.00 -16.80 5.09
N TYR A 37 4.58 -17.97 5.37
CA TYR A 37 4.57 -18.59 6.69
C TYR A 37 5.98 -18.50 7.29
N PHE A 38 6.08 -17.84 8.44
CA PHE A 38 7.33 -17.57 9.16
C PHE A 38 7.64 -18.60 10.26
N GLY A 39 6.73 -19.55 10.50
CA GLY A 39 6.91 -20.57 11.52
C GLY A 39 7.78 -21.73 11.02
N ILE A 40 8.09 -22.64 11.94
CA ILE A 40 8.92 -23.83 11.68
C ILE A 40 8.13 -25.13 11.69
N GLU A 41 6.87 -25.09 12.11
CA GLU A 41 6.04 -26.27 12.35
C GLU A 41 5.26 -26.66 11.08
N LEU A 42 5.65 -27.77 10.46
CA LEU A 42 5.03 -28.24 9.21
C LEU A 42 3.53 -28.55 9.38
N GLU A 43 3.11 -29.03 10.55
CA GLU A 43 1.70 -29.28 10.85
C GLU A 43 0.88 -27.98 10.85
N GLU A 44 1.42 -26.92 11.44
CA GLU A 44 0.77 -25.60 11.43
C GLU A 44 0.67 -25.06 10.01
N PHE A 45 1.75 -25.14 9.22
CA PHE A 45 1.75 -24.78 7.80
C PHE A 45 0.65 -25.53 7.03
N ASN A 46 0.61 -26.85 7.12
CA ASN A 46 -0.35 -27.68 6.41
C ASN A 46 -1.80 -27.34 6.79
N ARG A 47 -2.06 -27.08 8.07
CA ARG A 47 -3.39 -26.67 8.57
C ARG A 47 -3.83 -25.33 7.98
N ILE A 48 -2.92 -24.35 7.96
CA ILE A 48 -3.18 -23.00 7.42
C ILE A 48 -3.46 -23.07 5.92
N ILE A 49 -2.56 -23.70 5.15
CA ILE A 49 -2.71 -23.82 3.70
C ILE A 49 -3.98 -24.59 3.34
N SER A 50 -4.29 -25.67 4.05
CA SER A 50 -5.53 -26.43 3.84
C SER A 50 -6.77 -25.54 4.03
N LEU A 51 -6.82 -24.74 5.10
CA LEU A 51 -7.95 -23.82 5.31
C LEU A 51 -8.07 -22.81 4.17
N LEU A 52 -6.96 -22.18 3.78
CA LEU A 52 -6.95 -21.18 2.69
C LEU A 52 -7.41 -21.78 1.35
N LEU A 53 -6.89 -22.95 0.98
CA LEU A 53 -7.28 -23.64 -0.26
C LEU A 53 -8.74 -24.09 -0.25
N THR A 54 -9.33 -24.38 0.91
CA THR A 54 -10.77 -24.71 1.00
C THR A 54 -11.68 -23.48 0.95
N THR A 55 -11.20 -22.31 1.37
CA THR A 55 -11.98 -21.06 1.33
C THR A 55 -11.91 -20.38 -0.03
N LEU A 56 -10.79 -20.57 -0.75
CA LEU A 56 -10.53 -19.92 -2.04
C LEU A 56 -11.08 -20.70 -3.24
N PRO A 57 -11.37 -20.00 -4.36
CA PRO A 57 -11.48 -20.66 -5.65
C PRO A 57 -10.21 -21.47 -5.97
N THR A 58 -10.36 -22.62 -6.64
CA THR A 58 -9.23 -23.45 -7.06
C THR A 58 -8.26 -22.63 -7.91
N PRO A 59 -6.98 -22.51 -7.53
CA PRO A 59 -6.00 -21.75 -8.28
C PRO A 59 -5.66 -22.46 -9.60
N TYR A 60 -5.34 -21.69 -10.65
CA TYR A 60 -4.84 -22.24 -11.91
C TYR A 60 -3.42 -22.82 -11.75
N LYS A 61 -2.60 -22.21 -10.87
CA LYS A 61 -1.23 -22.62 -10.57
C LYS A 61 -0.97 -22.44 -9.09
N THR A 62 -0.20 -23.35 -8.50
CA THR A 62 0.28 -23.25 -7.11
C THR A 62 1.77 -23.54 -7.09
N GLU A 63 2.52 -22.67 -6.42
CA GLU A 63 3.95 -22.82 -6.19
C GLU A 63 4.23 -22.68 -4.71
N VAL A 64 5.10 -23.55 -4.19
CA VAL A 64 5.51 -23.53 -2.78
C VAL A 64 7.03 -23.58 -2.76
N HIS A 65 7.63 -22.62 -2.06
CA HIS A 65 9.07 -22.53 -1.92
C HIS A 65 9.46 -22.42 -0.46
N GLN A 66 10.30 -23.34 0.02
CA GLN A 66 10.94 -23.23 1.32
C GLN A 66 12.29 -22.52 1.13
N ARG A 67 12.53 -21.45 1.88
CA ARG A 67 13.75 -20.64 1.82
C ARG A 67 14.11 -20.16 3.23
N ASP A 68 15.37 -19.80 3.47
CA ASP A 68 15.75 -19.07 4.68
C ASP A 68 15.27 -17.60 4.63
N TRP A 69 15.26 -16.94 5.79
CA TRP A 69 14.78 -15.57 5.94
C TRP A 69 15.50 -14.57 5.04
N LEU A 70 16.83 -14.70 4.90
CA LEU A 70 17.62 -13.71 4.18
C LEU A 70 17.41 -13.84 2.66
N THR A 71 17.32 -15.08 2.18
CA THR A 71 16.93 -15.37 0.80
C THR A 71 15.52 -14.85 0.51
N PHE A 72 14.57 -15.00 1.44
CA PHE A 72 13.21 -14.45 1.31
C PHE A 72 13.23 -12.91 1.19
N VAL A 73 13.97 -12.21 2.05
CA VAL A 73 14.08 -10.75 2.01
C VAL A 73 14.65 -10.27 0.67
N TYR A 74 15.73 -10.90 0.19
CA TYR A 74 16.34 -10.54 -1.09
C TYR A 74 15.38 -10.66 -2.28
N LEU A 75 14.57 -11.71 -2.31
CA LEU A 75 13.61 -11.95 -3.40
C LEU A 75 12.44 -10.97 -3.41
N ASN A 76 12.13 -10.37 -2.26
CA ASN A 76 11.02 -9.43 -2.10
C ASN A 76 11.51 -7.97 -2.07
N SER A 77 12.78 -7.71 -2.39
CA SER A 77 13.36 -6.35 -2.37
C SER A 77 13.43 -5.68 -3.75
N ASP A 78 12.87 -6.29 -4.81
CA ASP A 78 12.91 -5.80 -6.19
C ASP A 78 14.34 -5.55 -6.75
N ILE A 79 15.35 -6.21 -6.18
CA ILE A 79 16.77 -6.07 -6.58
C ILE A 79 17.10 -6.92 -7.84
N GLY A 80 16.28 -7.93 -8.15
CA GLY A 80 16.42 -8.79 -9.33
C GLY A 80 16.55 -10.27 -8.99
N ASP A 81 16.83 -11.08 -10.02
CA ASP A 81 16.88 -12.55 -9.91
C ASP A 81 18.10 -13.06 -9.12
N LEU A 82 18.03 -14.33 -8.69
CA LEU A 82 19.02 -15.04 -7.88
C LEU A 82 20.31 -15.37 -8.67
N ASN A 83 21.08 -14.36 -9.07
CA ASN A 83 22.40 -14.56 -9.67
C ASN A 83 23.51 -14.14 -8.69
N GLY A 84 23.88 -15.02 -7.76
CA GLY A 84 25.03 -14.80 -6.85
C GLY A 84 24.73 -15.04 -5.37
N ASP A 85 25.67 -14.67 -4.50
CA ASP A 85 25.50 -14.73 -3.03
C ASP A 85 24.56 -13.61 -2.55
N HIS A 86 23.35 -14.00 -2.14
CA HIS A 86 22.28 -13.09 -1.69
C HIS A 86 22.71 -12.18 -0.53
N ARG A 87 23.66 -12.63 0.31
CA ARG A 87 24.14 -11.85 1.45
C ARG A 87 24.98 -10.67 1.00
N GLN A 88 25.83 -10.89 0.00
CA GLN A 88 26.67 -9.84 -0.55
C GLN A 88 25.83 -8.84 -1.34
N LEU A 89 24.85 -9.32 -2.11
CA LEU A 89 23.98 -8.46 -2.91
C LEU A 89 23.10 -7.52 -2.08
N LEU A 90 22.74 -7.90 -0.84
CA LEU A 90 22.05 -7.01 0.11
C LEU A 90 22.97 -5.93 0.71
N LEU A 91 24.28 -6.15 0.71
CA LEU A 91 25.27 -5.20 1.22
C LEU A 91 25.80 -4.28 0.11
N ASP A 92 25.69 -4.71 -1.15
CA ASP A 92 26.13 -3.94 -2.29
C ASP A 92 25.20 -2.74 -2.53
N ASN A 93 25.76 -1.61 -2.97
CA ASN A 93 24.97 -0.46 -3.42
C ASN A 93 24.31 -0.80 -4.76
N VAL A 94 23.11 -1.38 -4.70
CA VAL A 94 22.31 -1.69 -5.87
C VAL A 94 21.69 -0.40 -6.43
N THR A 95 21.81 -0.21 -7.75
CA THR A 95 21.03 0.82 -8.44
C THR A 95 19.66 0.26 -8.78
N TYR A 96 18.61 0.86 -8.23
CA TYR A 96 17.25 0.48 -8.56
C TYR A 96 16.80 1.14 -9.87
N PRO A 97 16.10 0.41 -10.75
CA PRO A 97 15.46 1.03 -11.91
C PRO A 97 14.42 2.05 -11.44
N THR A 98 14.57 3.29 -11.87
CA THR A 98 13.62 4.36 -11.53
C THR A 98 12.54 4.46 -12.59
N HIS A 99 11.29 4.53 -12.15
CA HIS A 99 10.12 4.79 -12.97
C HIS A 99 9.27 5.86 -12.31
N TYR A 100 8.42 6.53 -13.08
CA TYR A 100 7.41 7.40 -12.51
C TYR A 100 6.30 6.53 -11.91
N SER A 101 5.79 6.92 -10.75
CA SER A 101 4.69 6.20 -10.10
C SER A 101 3.75 7.14 -9.38
N LYS A 102 2.52 6.67 -9.19
CA LYS A 102 1.53 7.26 -8.31
C LYS A 102 0.92 6.15 -7.49
N ALA A 103 0.83 6.37 -6.18
CA ALA A 103 0.14 5.48 -5.26
C ALA A 103 -1.02 6.20 -4.55
N LYS A 104 -2.04 5.44 -4.17
CA LYS A 104 -3.11 5.83 -3.26
C LYS A 104 -3.36 4.68 -2.28
N HIS A 105 -4.02 4.95 -1.15
CA HIS A 105 -4.33 3.91 -0.18
C HIS A 105 -5.66 4.15 0.53
N LEU A 106 -6.40 3.09 0.85
CA LEU A 106 -7.62 3.14 1.66
C LEU A 106 -7.71 1.97 2.65
N PHE A 107 -8.25 2.24 3.83
CA PHE A 107 -8.62 1.21 4.81
C PHE A 107 -10.11 0.86 4.74
N TYR A 108 -10.40 -0.40 5.04
CA TYR A 108 -11.74 -0.98 5.05
C TYR A 108 -11.99 -1.76 6.35
N ASP A 109 -13.17 -1.58 6.91
CA ASP A 109 -13.72 -2.33 8.04
C ASP A 109 -14.94 -3.18 7.64
N GLN A 110 -15.58 -2.83 6.53
CA GLN A 110 -16.70 -3.54 5.91
C GLN A 110 -16.35 -4.03 4.50
N PRO A 111 -17.03 -5.09 4.01
CA PRO A 111 -16.82 -5.58 2.65
C PRO A 111 -17.15 -4.52 1.60
N ILE A 112 -16.35 -4.44 0.52
CA ILE A 112 -16.70 -3.64 -0.66
C ILE A 112 -17.99 -4.21 -1.26
N SER A 113 -18.93 -3.34 -1.61
CA SER A 113 -20.20 -3.72 -2.18
C SER A 113 -20.00 -4.44 -3.53
N ASN A 114 -20.92 -5.33 -3.88
CA ASN A 114 -20.88 -6.02 -5.18
C ASN A 114 -20.88 -5.03 -6.34
N HIS A 115 -21.67 -3.95 -6.24
CA HIS A 115 -21.73 -2.91 -7.24
C HIS A 115 -20.36 -2.24 -7.48
N SER A 116 -19.67 -1.83 -6.40
CA SER A 116 -18.36 -1.21 -6.49
C SER A 116 -17.27 -2.20 -6.93
N LEU A 117 -17.37 -3.48 -6.55
CA LEU A 117 -16.48 -4.53 -7.06
C LEU A 117 -16.64 -4.77 -8.56
N ASP A 118 -17.87 -4.79 -9.07
CA ASP A 118 -18.14 -4.96 -10.49
C ASP A 118 -17.57 -3.77 -11.29
N GLN A 119 -17.81 -2.53 -10.82
CA GLN A 119 -17.22 -1.32 -11.41
C GLN A 119 -15.68 -1.32 -11.35
N LEU A 120 -15.11 -1.81 -10.25
CA LEU A 120 -13.66 -1.96 -10.12
C LEU A 120 -13.10 -2.91 -11.17
N ILE A 121 -13.72 -4.08 -11.35
CA ILE A 121 -13.28 -5.07 -12.35
C ILE A 121 -13.43 -4.53 -13.77
N ASP A 122 -14.54 -3.89 -14.10
CA ASP A 122 -14.74 -3.26 -15.40
C ASP A 122 -13.65 -2.22 -15.67
N ARG A 123 -13.32 -1.39 -14.68
CA ARG A 123 -12.23 -0.41 -14.81
C ARG A 123 -10.86 -1.07 -14.95
N LEU A 124 -10.55 -2.09 -14.16
CA LEU A 124 -9.25 -2.75 -14.26
C LEU A 124 -9.06 -3.44 -15.62
N THR A 125 -10.10 -4.07 -16.16
CA THR A 125 -10.06 -4.78 -17.45
C THR A 125 -10.01 -3.85 -18.65
N LEU A 126 -10.57 -2.64 -18.56
CA LEU A 126 -10.42 -1.60 -19.58
C LEU A 126 -9.02 -0.96 -19.60
N GLY A 127 -8.23 -1.15 -18.54
CA GLY A 127 -6.90 -0.57 -18.42
C GLY A 127 -5.85 -1.42 -19.16
N ASN A 128 -4.81 -0.79 -19.68
CA ASN A 128 -3.68 -1.47 -20.34
C ASN A 128 -2.74 -2.19 -19.33
N GLY A 129 -3.27 -2.75 -18.23
CA GLY A 129 -2.51 -3.55 -17.26
C GLY A 129 -1.50 -2.81 -16.38
N GLN A 130 -1.49 -1.48 -16.40
CA GLN A 130 -0.52 -0.67 -15.66
C GLN A 130 -0.90 -0.40 -14.20
N ILE A 131 -2.16 -0.67 -13.82
CA ILE A 131 -2.62 -0.52 -12.43
C ILE A 131 -2.55 -1.86 -11.72
N SER A 132 -1.98 -1.84 -10.52
CA SER A 132 -2.04 -2.95 -9.56
C SER A 132 -2.71 -2.49 -8.27
N LEU A 133 -3.53 -3.36 -7.71
CA LEU A 133 -4.09 -3.22 -6.37
C LEU A 133 -3.49 -4.28 -5.48
N LEU A 134 -3.04 -3.89 -4.30
CA LEU A 134 -2.51 -4.80 -3.30
C LEU A 134 -3.40 -4.73 -2.05
N PHE A 135 -4.16 -5.79 -1.82
CA PHE A 135 -5.00 -5.97 -0.65
C PHE A 135 -4.17 -6.65 0.43
N SER A 136 -4.03 -5.99 1.59
CA SER A 136 -3.28 -6.51 2.73
C SER A 136 -4.18 -6.61 3.96
N PRO A 137 -4.11 -7.69 4.76
CA PRO A 137 -4.80 -7.81 6.03
C PRO A 137 -4.26 -6.80 7.06
N TRP A 138 -5.15 -6.17 7.83
CA TRP A 138 -4.79 -5.22 8.90
C TRP A 138 -5.44 -5.53 10.27
N ASP A 139 -6.04 -6.72 10.40
CA ASP A 139 -6.63 -7.21 11.65
C ASP A 139 -5.65 -8.15 12.40
N GLY A 140 -6.17 -8.99 13.31
CA GLY A 140 -5.39 -9.99 14.04
C GLY A 140 -4.50 -9.34 15.10
N TYR A 141 -3.21 -9.66 15.11
CA TYR A 141 -2.27 -9.14 16.11
C TYR A 141 -2.25 -7.61 16.19
N LEU A 142 -2.43 -6.91 15.05
CA LEU A 142 -2.44 -5.44 15.01
C LEU A 142 -3.54 -4.81 15.87
N ARG A 143 -4.68 -5.50 16.04
CA ARG A 143 -5.80 -5.07 16.89
C ARG A 143 -5.49 -5.16 18.38
N THR A 144 -4.52 -5.99 18.77
CA THR A 144 -4.12 -6.14 20.18
C THR A 144 -3.26 -4.97 20.68
N ILE A 145 -2.69 -4.18 19.76
CA ILE A 145 -1.85 -3.03 20.08
C ILE A 145 -2.75 -1.82 20.31
N SER A 146 -2.58 -1.16 21.47
CA SER A 146 -3.29 0.09 21.77
C SER A 146 -3.10 1.13 20.66
N VAL A 147 -4.18 1.82 20.29
CA VAL A 147 -4.12 2.94 19.33
C VAL A 147 -3.09 3.99 19.74
N HIS A 148 -2.88 4.20 21.05
CA HIS A 148 -1.94 5.19 21.59
C HIS A 148 -0.51 4.67 21.79
N ALA A 149 -0.19 3.43 21.42
CA ALA A 149 1.15 2.87 21.61
C ALA A 149 2.21 3.54 20.71
N THR A 150 1.79 4.17 19.61
CA THR A 150 2.68 4.77 18.60
C THR A 150 2.01 5.99 17.95
N GLY A 151 2.72 6.73 17.10
CA GLY A 151 2.11 7.79 16.27
C GLY A 151 1.07 7.30 15.26
N PHE A 152 1.03 6.01 14.94
CA PHE A 152 0.08 5.40 14.02
C PHE A 152 -1.24 5.00 14.74
N PRO A 153 -2.37 5.68 14.46
CA PRO A 153 -3.64 5.48 15.18
C PRO A 153 -4.47 4.29 14.67
N HIS A 154 -4.15 3.78 13.49
CA HIS A 154 -5.00 2.90 12.70
C HIS A 154 -4.81 1.42 13.07
N ARG A 155 -5.40 0.99 14.18
CA ARG A 155 -5.26 -0.39 14.71
C ARG A 155 -6.46 -1.30 14.43
N HIS A 156 -7.59 -0.74 14.03
CA HIS A 156 -8.86 -1.46 13.94
C HIS A 156 -9.45 -1.42 12.52
N PHE A 157 -8.80 -2.11 11.59
CA PHE A 157 -9.30 -2.30 10.22
C PHE A 157 -9.23 -3.76 9.83
N LYS A 158 -10.03 -4.18 8.87
CA LYS A 158 -9.98 -5.54 8.33
C LYS A 158 -8.84 -5.66 7.32
N PHE A 159 -8.76 -4.70 6.41
CA PHE A 159 -7.71 -4.67 5.39
C PHE A 159 -7.45 -3.26 4.86
N GLY A 160 -6.36 -3.14 4.10
CA GLY A 160 -5.97 -1.94 3.39
C GLY A 160 -5.70 -2.28 1.93
N ILE A 161 -6.02 -1.35 1.04
CA ILE A 161 -5.72 -1.47 -0.39
C ILE A 161 -4.72 -0.39 -0.75
N GLN A 162 -3.59 -0.80 -1.29
CA GLN A 162 -2.70 0.09 -2.03
C GLN A 162 -3.07 0.02 -3.51
N PHE A 163 -3.22 1.19 -4.14
CA PHE A 163 -3.42 1.33 -5.57
C PHE A 163 -2.14 1.90 -6.14
N MET A 164 -1.58 1.28 -7.16
CA MET A 164 -0.34 1.72 -7.77
C MET A 164 -0.45 1.74 -9.28
N VAL A 165 0.16 2.75 -9.89
CA VAL A 165 0.44 2.79 -11.32
C VAL A 165 1.87 3.27 -11.51
N SER A 166 2.58 2.64 -12.44
CA SER A 166 3.96 2.96 -12.78
C SER A 166 4.11 3.08 -14.30
N TRP A 167 4.94 4.02 -14.75
CA TRP A 167 5.15 4.31 -16.16
C TRP A 167 6.54 4.88 -16.43
N ASN A 168 6.96 4.88 -17.70
CA ASN A 168 8.34 5.21 -18.09
C ASN A 168 8.48 6.53 -18.86
N ASP A 169 7.38 7.09 -19.37
CA ASP A 169 7.39 8.30 -20.20
C ASP A 169 6.57 9.44 -19.60
N THR A 170 6.99 10.68 -19.80
CA THR A 170 6.23 11.84 -19.31
C THR A 170 5.02 12.20 -20.19
N GLN A 171 4.83 11.54 -21.34
CA GLN A 171 3.79 11.90 -22.30
C GLN A 171 2.41 11.47 -21.83
N HIS A 172 2.31 10.33 -21.14
CA HIS A 172 1.04 9.75 -20.69
C HIS A 172 0.80 9.88 -19.17
N GLU A 173 1.62 10.67 -18.47
CA GLU A 173 1.53 10.90 -17.02
C GLU A 173 0.11 11.27 -16.56
N GLU A 174 -0.55 12.22 -17.22
CA GLU A 174 -1.92 12.64 -16.88
C GLU A 174 -2.94 11.52 -17.07
N GLN A 175 -2.76 10.68 -18.09
CA GLN A 175 -3.62 9.53 -18.35
C GLN A 175 -3.48 8.50 -17.21
N HIS A 176 -2.25 8.17 -16.80
CA HIS A 176 -2.01 7.23 -15.70
C HIS A 176 -2.59 7.74 -14.37
N MET A 177 -2.36 9.01 -14.04
CA MET A 177 -2.90 9.62 -12.82
C MET A 177 -4.43 9.68 -12.82
N SER A 178 -5.03 10.08 -13.94
CA SER A 178 -6.50 10.12 -14.10
C SER A 178 -7.11 8.73 -13.97
N TRP A 179 -6.48 7.72 -14.60
CA TRP A 179 -6.94 6.34 -14.54
C TRP A 179 -6.88 5.77 -13.13
N LEU A 180 -5.78 5.98 -12.41
CA LEU A 180 -5.66 5.57 -11.00
C LEU A 180 -6.73 6.23 -10.14
N ASN A 181 -7.00 7.52 -10.35
CA ASN A 181 -8.03 8.23 -9.60
C ASN A 181 -9.44 7.68 -9.88
N GLN A 182 -9.74 7.33 -11.14
CA GLN A 182 -11.02 6.71 -11.49
C GLN A 182 -11.19 5.34 -10.82
N VAL A 183 -10.15 4.50 -10.83
CA VAL A 183 -10.14 3.21 -10.14
C VAL A 183 -10.29 3.39 -8.62
N TYR A 184 -9.58 4.34 -8.03
CA TYR A 184 -9.69 4.66 -6.60
C TYR A 184 -11.13 5.06 -6.22
N LEU A 185 -11.78 5.88 -7.05
CA LEU A 185 -13.12 6.39 -6.78
C LEU A 185 -14.22 5.32 -6.85
N THR A 186 -14.05 4.21 -7.58
CA THR A 186 -15.08 3.15 -7.66
C THR A 186 -15.38 2.51 -6.31
N ILE A 187 -14.36 2.38 -5.47
CA ILE A 187 -14.43 1.72 -4.16
C ILE A 187 -14.21 2.68 -2.99
N TYR A 188 -14.09 3.98 -3.25
CA TYR A 188 -13.85 4.99 -2.21
C TYR A 188 -15.00 5.11 -1.20
N ASN A 189 -16.25 5.07 -1.68
CA ASN A 189 -17.43 5.25 -0.83
C ASN A 189 -17.65 4.08 0.15
N ASP A 190 -17.14 2.89 -0.18
CA ASP A 190 -17.19 1.70 0.67
C ASP A 190 -16.04 1.67 1.70
N SER A 191 -15.11 2.64 1.65
CA SER A 191 -13.97 2.71 2.55
C SER A 191 -14.27 3.49 3.83
N THR A 192 -13.36 3.35 4.79
CA THR A 192 -13.34 4.17 6.02
C THR A 192 -12.86 5.61 5.77
N LYS A 193 -12.38 5.91 4.56
CA LYS A 193 -11.76 7.19 4.18
C LYS A 193 -10.50 7.53 4.99
N HIS A 194 -9.90 6.53 5.63
CA HIS A 194 -8.59 6.60 6.25
C HIS A 194 -7.52 5.97 5.36
N SER A 195 -6.28 6.45 5.48
CA SER A 195 -5.17 6.00 4.66
C SER A 195 -3.89 5.88 5.47
N TYR A 196 -2.91 5.15 4.94
CA TYR A 196 -1.61 5.01 5.58
C TYR A 196 -0.68 6.16 5.18
N ILE A 197 -0.07 6.84 6.16
CA ILE A 197 0.76 8.04 5.94
C ILE A 197 1.97 7.79 5.02
N ASN A 198 2.54 6.58 5.01
CA ASN A 198 3.67 6.25 4.14
C ASN A 198 3.28 6.16 2.65
N TYR A 199 1.98 6.17 2.34
CA TYR A 199 1.45 6.37 1.00
C TYR A 199 0.86 7.77 0.89
N ILE A 200 1.73 8.77 1.08
CA ILE A 200 1.33 10.16 1.13
C ILE A 200 0.79 10.61 -0.24
N ASP A 201 -0.38 11.25 -0.20
CA ASP A 201 -1.07 11.67 -1.39
C ASP A 201 -1.46 13.15 -1.29
N ARG A 202 -0.93 13.93 -2.23
CA ARG A 202 -1.24 15.36 -2.37
C ARG A 202 -2.74 15.60 -2.49
N ASP A 203 -3.44 14.71 -3.18
CA ASP A 203 -4.85 14.87 -3.56
C ASP A 203 -5.82 14.67 -2.37
N VAL A 204 -5.33 14.18 -1.23
CA VAL A 204 -6.17 13.89 -0.05
C VAL A 204 -6.55 15.18 0.67
N PRO A 205 -7.85 15.56 0.70
CA PRO A 205 -8.32 16.66 1.52
C PRO A 205 -8.39 16.23 3.00
N ASN A 206 -8.36 17.19 3.92
CA ASN A 206 -8.42 16.92 5.37
C ASN A 206 -7.40 15.83 5.82
N TRP A 207 -6.21 15.87 5.22
CA TRP A 207 -5.20 14.82 5.31
C TRP A 207 -4.80 14.48 6.75
N MET A 208 -4.80 15.46 7.66
CA MET A 208 -4.51 15.21 9.08
C MET A 208 -5.46 14.19 9.69
N ASN A 209 -6.77 14.33 9.45
CA ASN A 209 -7.74 13.37 9.98
C ASN A 209 -7.67 12.03 9.24
N VAL A 210 -7.41 12.06 7.93
CA VAL A 210 -7.27 10.84 7.11
C VAL A 210 -6.12 9.96 7.61
N TYR A 211 -4.96 10.55 7.95
CA TYR A 211 -3.75 9.82 8.35
C TYR A 211 -3.53 9.68 9.85
N TYR A 212 -4.03 10.60 10.66
CA TYR A 212 -3.77 10.63 12.11
C TYR A 212 -5.01 10.54 12.98
N HIS A 213 -6.21 10.69 12.43
CA HIS A 213 -7.48 10.46 13.13
C HIS A 213 -7.50 11.04 14.58
N THR A 214 -7.69 10.20 15.60
CA THR A 214 -7.73 10.59 17.02
C THR A 214 -6.42 11.19 17.54
N HIS A 215 -5.29 11.08 16.83
CA HIS A 215 -3.99 11.61 17.24
C HIS A 215 -3.72 13.04 16.78
N VAL A 216 -4.55 13.63 15.93
CA VAL A 216 -4.29 14.96 15.33
C VAL A 216 -3.92 16.01 16.39
N GLN A 217 -4.73 16.15 17.44
CA GLN A 217 -4.48 17.19 18.45
C GLN A 217 -3.20 16.94 19.24
N GLN A 218 -2.91 15.69 19.60
CA GLN A 218 -1.70 15.33 20.33
C GLN A 218 -0.45 15.62 19.49
N LEU A 219 -0.48 15.31 18.20
CA LEU A 219 0.65 15.57 17.30
C LEU A 219 0.88 17.06 17.09
N ILE A 220 -0.18 17.87 17.00
CA ILE A 220 -0.07 19.34 16.97
C ILE A 220 0.61 19.86 18.25
N ASN A 221 0.21 19.36 19.42
CA ASN A 221 0.81 19.76 20.70
C ASN A 221 2.30 19.36 20.80
N ILE A 222 2.66 18.18 20.30
CA ILE A 222 4.06 17.72 20.21
C ILE A 222 4.83 18.63 19.24
N LYS A 223 4.31 18.89 18.04
CA LYS A 223 4.92 19.80 17.07
C LYS A 223 5.18 21.17 17.69
N HIS A 224 4.20 21.75 18.37
CA HIS A 224 4.35 23.03 19.07
C HIS A 224 5.37 22.96 20.22
N SER A 225 5.58 21.81 20.86
CA SER A 225 6.57 21.71 21.94
C SER A 225 8.01 21.67 21.41
N TYR A 226 8.23 20.99 20.28
CA TYR A 226 9.57 20.70 19.77
C TYR A 226 9.98 21.52 18.53
N ASP A 227 9.03 22.06 17.77
CA ASP A 227 9.28 22.82 16.54
C ASP A 227 8.25 23.95 16.35
N LYS A 228 8.21 24.89 17.31
CA LYS A 228 7.30 26.05 17.33
C LYS A 228 7.29 26.87 16.05
N ASN A 229 8.42 26.91 15.36
CA ASN A 229 8.64 27.75 14.18
C ASN A 229 8.51 26.96 12.87
N ASN A 230 8.02 25.72 12.91
CA ASN A 230 7.88 24.83 11.74
C ASN A 230 9.17 24.74 10.89
N ARG A 231 10.34 24.61 11.51
CA ARG A 231 11.62 24.44 10.79
C ARG A 231 11.63 23.18 9.93
N PHE A 232 10.99 22.11 10.40
CA PHE A 232 10.77 20.90 9.61
C PHE A 232 9.42 21.03 8.93
N TYR A 233 9.42 21.35 7.63
CA TYR A 233 8.21 21.63 6.86
C TYR A 233 8.27 21.07 5.43
N PHE A 234 7.12 20.57 4.97
CA PHE A 234 6.75 20.22 3.61
C PHE A 234 5.22 20.30 3.47
N GLU A 235 4.69 20.15 2.25
CA GLU A 235 3.27 20.40 1.89
C GLU A 235 2.20 19.74 2.79
N LYS A 236 2.50 18.58 3.39
CA LYS A 236 1.60 17.85 4.31
C LYS A 236 2.26 17.64 5.68
N THR A 237 2.95 18.66 6.17
CA THR A 237 3.52 18.71 7.53
C THR A 237 2.46 19.06 8.57
N ILE A 238 2.55 18.44 9.75
CA ILE A 238 1.75 18.85 10.92
C ILE A 238 2.27 20.21 11.39
N GLU A 239 1.40 21.21 11.45
CA GLU A 239 1.78 22.57 11.81
C GLU A 239 1.65 22.84 13.32
N SER A 240 2.55 23.70 13.83
CA SER A 240 2.49 24.24 15.19
C SER A 240 1.33 25.23 15.38
N ILE A 241 0.78 25.29 16.59
CA ILE A 241 -0.31 26.22 16.98
C ILE A 241 0.13 27.68 16.79
N GLY A 242 -0.75 28.51 16.23
CA GLY A 242 -0.54 29.96 16.11
C GLY A 242 0.41 30.38 14.99
N VAL A 243 0.93 29.43 14.21
CA VAL A 243 1.58 29.74 12.94
C VAL A 243 0.48 30.02 11.93
N ASN A 244 0.26 31.29 11.59
CA ASN A 244 -0.46 31.61 10.36
C ASN A 244 0.34 31.00 9.23
N SER A 245 -0.28 30.16 8.41
CA SER A 245 0.28 29.66 7.17
C SER A 245 0.67 30.88 6.32
N HIS A 246 1.92 31.34 6.46
CA HIS A 246 2.49 32.27 5.52
C HIS A 246 2.37 31.57 4.17
N PRO A 247 1.78 32.22 3.14
CA PRO A 247 1.76 31.66 1.81
C PRO A 247 3.21 31.62 1.35
N PHE A 248 3.90 30.52 1.63
CA PHE A 248 5.18 30.25 1.01
C PHE A 248 4.87 30.09 -0.48
N LEU A 249 5.23 31.11 -1.25
CA LEU A 249 5.24 31.06 -2.71
C LEU A 249 6.08 29.86 -3.14
N SER A 250 5.42 28.75 -3.48
CA SER A 250 6.07 27.63 -4.14
C SER A 250 6.29 28.00 -5.60
N VAL A 251 7.53 28.38 -5.95
CA VAL A 251 7.92 28.57 -7.36
C VAL A 251 8.32 27.23 -7.94
N HIS A 252 7.49 26.67 -8.81
CA HIS A 252 7.82 25.48 -9.59
C HIS A 252 8.56 25.90 -10.86
N PHE A 253 9.85 25.60 -10.97
CA PHE A 253 10.59 25.74 -12.22
C PHE A 253 10.54 24.41 -13.00
N ARG A 254 9.86 24.40 -14.15
CA ARG A 254 10.07 23.35 -15.18
C ARG A 254 11.14 23.84 -16.15
N LYS A 255 12.35 23.28 -16.08
CA LYS A 255 13.40 23.55 -17.08
C LYS A 255 13.27 22.51 -18.20
N ARG A 256 12.76 22.91 -19.37
CA ARG A 256 12.94 22.13 -20.61
C ARG A 256 14.34 22.44 -21.15
N PHE A 257 15.21 21.44 -21.22
CA PHE A 257 16.41 21.53 -22.04
C PHE A 257 15.99 21.23 -23.48
N VAL A 258 16.04 22.24 -24.36
CA VAL A 258 16.01 22.03 -25.81
C VAL A 258 17.46 21.95 -26.24
N ALA A 259 17.95 20.76 -26.57
CA ALA A 259 19.20 20.62 -27.28
C ALA A 259 18.98 21.12 -28.71
N ILE A 260 19.52 22.29 -29.05
CA ILE A 260 19.68 22.70 -30.43
C ILE A 260 20.91 21.96 -30.93
N VAL A 261 20.69 20.90 -31.73
CA VAL A 261 21.76 20.32 -32.55
C VAL A 261 21.95 21.30 -33.70
N GLY A 262 23.07 22.02 -33.68
CA GLY A 262 23.46 22.91 -34.78
C GLY A 262 23.95 22.12 -35.99
N ASP A 263 23.75 22.75 -37.15
CA ASP A 263 23.86 22.26 -38.55
C ASP A 263 25.03 21.31 -38.88
#